data_AF-A0A847WB47-F1
#
_entry.id   AF-A0A847WB47-F1
#
_cell.length_a   1.000
_cell.length_b   1.000
_cell.length_c   1.000
_cell.angle_alpha   90.00
_cell.angle_beta   90.00
_cell.angle_gamma   90.00
#
_symmetry.space_group_name_H-M   'P 1'
#
loop_
_entity.id
_entity.type
_entity.pdbx_description
1 polymer ?
#
loop_
_entity_poly.entity_id
_entity_poly.type
_entity_poly.pdbx_seq_one_letter_code
_entity_poly.pdbx_strand_id
1 'polypeptide(L)' 'IESYTQRSAVLPPEYKSAVILKSGICLPTVAVNGQVAGIWNIKKGEPVLQFFTSQPKRIENAAFELVDDIRQRTAGFI' A
#
# COMPACT_ATOMS: atom_id res chain seq x y z
N ILE A 1 -12.67 5.83 21.04
CA ILE A 1 -13.71 5.51 20.01
C ILE A 1 -13.44 6.45 18.84
N GLU A 2 -12.61 6.02 17.88
CA GLU A 2 -12.47 6.77 16.63
C GLU A 2 -13.75 6.58 15.82
N SER A 3 -14.42 7.70 15.53
CA SER A 3 -15.72 7.72 14.85
C SER A 3 -15.59 7.11 13.45
N TYR A 4 -16.55 6.25 13.10
CA TYR A 4 -16.72 5.60 11.80
C TYR A 4 -16.66 6.57 10.59
N THR A 5 -16.85 7.87 10.82
CA THR A 5 -16.82 8.95 9.81
C THR A 5 -15.42 9.21 9.22
N GLN A 6 -14.33 8.86 9.90
CA GLN A 6 -12.96 9.14 9.40
C GLN A 6 -12.36 8.04 8.50
N ARG A 7 -13.04 6.91 8.27
CA ARG A 7 -12.49 5.84 7.41
C ARG A 7 -12.23 6.31 5.97
N SER A 8 -13.08 7.19 5.45
CA SER A 8 -12.89 7.81 4.13
C SER A 8 -11.69 8.77 4.09
N ALA A 9 -11.30 9.31 5.24
CA ALA A 9 -10.12 10.17 5.34
C ALA A 9 -8.82 9.34 5.21
N VAL A 10 -8.85 8.07 5.62
CA VAL A 10 -7.72 7.14 5.49
C VAL A 10 -7.73 6.43 4.13
N LEU A 11 -8.87 5.89 3.69
CA LEU A 11 -9.02 5.25 2.38
C LEU A 11 -10.04 6.03 1.54
N PRO A 12 -9.58 6.83 0.57
CA PRO A 12 -10.48 7.54 -0.35
C PRO A 12 -11.43 6.55 -1.06
N PRO A 13 -12.74 6.84 -1.13
CA PRO A 13 -13.74 5.94 -1.71
C PRO A 13 -13.42 5.47 -3.14
N GLU A 14 -12.81 6.33 -3.95
CA GLU A 14 -12.37 6.07 -5.33
C GLU A 14 -11.31 4.96 -5.42
N TYR A 15 -10.54 4.74 -4.36
CA TYR A 15 -9.50 3.71 -4.30
C TYR A 15 -9.94 2.47 -3.55
N LYS A 16 -11.14 2.48 -2.94
CA LYS A 16 -11.64 1.38 -2.13
C LYS A 16 -11.69 0.06 -2.90
N SER A 17 -12.12 0.05 -4.15
CA SER A 17 -12.18 -1.16 -4.98
C SER A 17 -10.82 -1.64 -5.47
N ALA A 18 -9.81 -0.76 -5.50
CA ALA A 18 -8.44 -1.14 -5.81
C ALA A 18 -7.72 -1.77 -4.61
N VAL A 19 -8.11 -1.39 -3.39
CA VAL A 19 -7.50 -1.86 -2.14
C VAL A 19 -8.25 -3.04 -1.54
N ILE A 20 -9.58 -3.01 -1.52
CA ILE A 20 -10.44 -4.04 -0.92
C ILE A 20 -11.12 -4.81 -2.04
N LEU A 21 -10.71 -6.06 -2.22
CA LEU A 21 -11.29 -6.96 -3.20
C LEU A 21 -12.73 -7.34 -2.81
N LYS A 22 -13.54 -7.79 -3.78
CA LYS A 22 -14.91 -8.26 -3.53
C LYS A 22 -14.99 -9.40 -2.49
N SER A 23 -13.92 -10.16 -2.34
CA SER A 23 -13.77 -11.22 -1.32
C SER A 23 -13.60 -10.69 0.11
N GLY A 24 -13.45 -9.37 0.30
CA GLY A 24 -13.13 -8.75 1.58
C GLY A 24 -11.63 -8.70 1.89
N ILE A 25 -10.78 -9.24 1.02
CA ILE A 25 -9.32 -9.18 1.19
C ILE A 25 -8.83 -7.75 0.97
N CYS A 26 -8.06 -7.25 1.93
CA CYS A 26 -7.35 -5.99 1.81
C CYS A 26 -5.97 -6.25 1.22
N LEU A 27 -5.65 -5.59 0.10
CA LEU A 27 -4.31 -5.62 -0.49
C LEU A 27 -3.32 -4.82 0.37
N PRO A 28 -2.03 -5.16 0.35
CA PRO A 28 -1.02 -4.35 1.02
C PRO A 28 -1.00 -2.93 0.44
N THR A 29 -1.04 -1.92 1.32
CA THR A 29 -1.15 -0.51 0.94
C THR A 29 0.06 0.30 1.35
N VAL A 30 0.32 1.38 0.61
CA VAL A 30 1.24 2.45 1.01
C VAL A 30 0.41 3.59 1.57
N ALA A 31 0.74 4.04 2.79
CA ALA A 31 0.13 5.21 3.40
C ALA A 31 1.10 6.40 3.35
N VAL A 32 0.62 7.55 2.88
CA VAL A 32 1.33 8.83 2.87
C VAL A 32 0.47 9.84 3.61
N ASN A 33 1.03 10.48 4.63
CA ASN A 33 0.32 11.46 5.47
C ASN A 33 -1.01 10.93 6.05
N GLY A 34 -1.06 9.65 6.42
CA GLY A 34 -2.25 9.02 7.00
C GLY A 34 -3.32 8.59 5.99
N GLN A 35 -3.08 8.80 4.69
CA GLN A 35 -3.99 8.37 3.62
C GLN A 35 -3.37 7.26 2.77
N VAL A 36 -4.19 6.31 2.33
CA VAL A 36 -3.79 5.29 1.37
C VAL A 36 -3.50 5.97 0.03
N ALA A 37 -2.23 5.96 -0.35
CA ALA A 37 -1.72 6.60 -1.54
C ALA A 37 -1.39 5.59 -2.66
N GLY A 38 -1.41 4.29 -2.35
CA GLY A 38 -1.09 3.24 -3.32
C GLY A 38 -1.20 1.84 -2.74
N ILE A 39 -0.88 0.87 -3.59
CA ILE A 39 -0.78 -0.55 -3.26
C ILE A 39 0.62 -1.07 -3.55
N TRP A 40 1.00 -2.12 -2.85
CA TRP A 40 2.23 -2.85 -3.13
C TRP A 40 2.02 -4.35 -3.09
N ASN A 41 2.92 -5.09 -3.72
CA ASN A 41 2.94 -6.54 -3.70
C ASN A 41 4.36 -7.05 -3.99
N ILE A 42 4.64 -8.32 -3.71
CA ILE A 42 5.83 -9.03 -4.17
C ILE A 42 5.35 -10.04 -5.21
N LYS A 43 5.64 -9.77 -6.49
CA LYS A 43 5.24 -10.65 -7.60
C LYS A 43 6.47 -11.33 -8.17
N LYS A 44 6.48 -12.67 -8.16
CA LYS A 44 7.61 -13.48 -8.66
C LYS A 44 8.96 -13.10 -8.02
N GLY A 45 8.94 -12.76 -6.73
CA GLY A 45 10.14 -12.33 -6.02
C GLY A 45 10.59 -10.91 -6.36
N GLU A 46 9.76 -10.08 -7.00
CA GLU A 46 10.08 -8.68 -7.26
C GLU A 46 9.07 -7.73 -6.59
N PRO A 47 9.54 -6.64 -5.96
CA PRO A 47 8.66 -5.62 -5.39
C PRO A 47 7.91 -4.88 -6.51
N VAL A 48 6.59 -4.82 -6.40
CA VAL A 48 5.71 -4.06 -7.30
C VAL A 48 4.99 -3.01 -6.49
N LEU A 49 5.17 -1.75 -6.86
CA LEU A 49 4.60 -0.59 -6.20
C LEU A 49 3.75 0.20 -7.19
N GLN A 50 2.55 0.58 -6.79
CA GLN A 50 1.66 1.41 -7.61
C GLN A 50 0.99 2.47 -6.75
N PHE A 51 1.34 3.73 -6.99
CA PHE A 51 0.65 4.86 -6.40
C PHE A 51 -0.59 5.25 -7.21
N PHE A 52 -1.63 5.73 -6.52
CA PHE A 52 -2.85 6.21 -7.15
C PHE A 52 -2.73 7.64 -7.67
N THR A 53 -1.83 8.43 -7.07
CA THR A 53 -1.47 9.77 -7.50
C THR A 53 0.05 9.89 -7.58
N SER A 54 0.56 10.84 -8.37
CA SER A 54 2.00 11.12 -8.37
C SER A 54 2.46 11.48 -6.96
N GLN A 55 3.58 10.89 -6.54
CA GLN A 55 4.21 11.18 -5.27
C GLN A 55 5.57 11.83 -5.51
N PRO A 56 6.10 12.59 -4.53
CA PRO A 56 7.48 13.06 -4.60
C PRO A 56 8.43 11.87 -4.74
N LYS A 57 9.44 11.96 -5.60
CA LYS A 57 10.42 10.88 -5.84
C LYS A 57 11.03 10.31 -4.56
N ARG A 58 11.25 11.15 -3.54
CA ARG A 58 11.75 10.71 -2.23
C ARG A 58 10.82 9.71 -1.56
N ILE A 59 9.50 9.92 -1.65
CA ILE A 59 8.48 9.02 -1.09
C ILE A 59 8.40 7.73 -1.91
N GLU A 60 8.45 7.84 -3.23
CA GLU A 60 8.46 6.67 -4.11
C GLU A 60 9.66 5.76 -3.82
N ASN A 61 10.86 6.34 -3.72
CA ASN A 61 12.09 5.59 -3.41
C ASN A 61 12.02 4.96 -2.02
N ALA A 62 11.61 5.71 -0.99
CA ALA A 62 11.51 5.19 0.37
C ALA A 62 10.49 4.04 0.47
N ALA A 63 9.34 4.16 -0.22
CA ALA A 63 8.35 3.09 -0.26
C ALA A 63 8.90 1.85 -1.00
N PHE A 64 9.64 2.04 -2.09
CA PHE A 64 10.27 0.93 -2.80
C PHE A 64 11.32 0.21 -1.93
N GLU A 65 12.20 0.95 -1.25
CA GLU A 65 13.20 0.41 -0.31
C GLU A 65 12.54 -0.42 0.80
N LEU A 66 11.43 0.05 1.37
CA LEU A 66 10.69 -0.70 2.38
C LEU A 66 10.11 -2.01 1.83
N VAL A 67 9.54 -2.00 0.63
CA VAL A 67 9.00 -3.22 0.02
C VAL A 67 10.11 -4.21 -0.34
N ASP A 68 11.27 -3.71 -0.77
CA ASP A 68 12.43 -4.57 -1.03
C ASP A 68 13.00 -5.19 0.26
N ASP A 69 13.10 -4.43 1.35
CA ASP A 69 13.49 -4.97 2.65
C ASP A 69 12.49 -6.03 3.15
N ILE A 70 11.18 -5.80 2.99
CA ILE A 70 10.15 -6.81 3.29
C ILE A 70 10.36 -8.07 2.44
N ARG A 71 10.66 -7.91 1.13
CA ARG A 71 10.96 -9.04 0.25
C ARG A 71 12.15 -9.84 0.78
N GLN A 72 13.26 -9.18 1.08
CA GLN A 72 14.48 -9.83 1.55
C GLN A 72 14.24 -10.61 2.85
N ARG A 73 13.50 -10.02 3.78
CA ARG A 73 13.14 -10.68 5.05
C ARG A 73 12.24 -11.89 4.81
N THR A 74 11.27 -11.78 3.92
CA THR A 74 10.31 -12.87 3.65
C THR A 74 10.96 -14.00 2.84
N ALA A 75 11.94 -13.70 1.99
CA ALA A 75 12.68 -14.69 1.20
C ALA A 75 13.53 -15.64 2.07
N GLY A 76 13.90 -15.24 3.29
CA GLY A 76 14.63 -16.08 4.25
C GLY A 76 13.76 -17.02 5.09
N PHE A 77 12.42 -16.97 4.96
CA PHE A 77 11.48 -17.83 5.69
C PHE A 77 10.85 -18.94 4.83
N ILE A 78 11.52 -19.35 3.75
CA ILE A 78 11.09 -20.43 2.85
C ILE A 78 11.97 -21.66 3.06
#